data_AF-A0A346RST2-F1
#
_entry.id   AF-A0A346RST2-F1
#
_cell.length_a   1.000
_cell.length_b   1.000
_cell.length_c   1.000
_cell.angle_alpha   90.00
_cell.angle_beta   90.00
_cell.angle_gamma   90.00
#
_symmetry.space_group_name_H-M   'P 1'
#
loop_
_entity.id
_entity.type
_entity.pdbx_description
1 polymer ?
#
loop_
_entity_poly.entity_id
_entity_poly.type
_entity_poly.pdbx_seq_one_letter_code
_entity_poly.pdbx_strand_id
1 'polypeptide(L)'
;MDSLLLRPFSFSPGLRCFSSRRGRFVSTQYSPNQACKTTSRCTVGRSQGCLVRQTHGKSTYHGRLHERLHERSHINATSGDSIGSEPPKAYDSTSTWKSILSSFNAFYRFSRPHTVIGTAISIFSVSLLAIEDLPDISPLFVTGLLEAVVAALFMNVYIVGLNQLFDIEIDKVNKPDLPLASGEYSVTTGIAIVSAFAVMSFGVGWVVGSWPLFWALFISFILGTAYSINIPFLRWKRFAVVAALCILAVRAVIVQLAFFLHMQTFVFRRPANFSRPLIFATAFMSFFSVVIALFKDIPDIDGDRIFGIRSFSVRLGQRRVFWTCVYLLEMAYSVALVIGATSSCLWSKFVTVLGHAILASVLWNRAKSLDLMSKAAITSFYMFVWKLFYAEYFLIPLVR
;
A
#
# COMPACT_ATOMS: atom_id res chain seq x y z
N MET A 1 -39.48 -9.86 -34.10
CA MET A 1 -39.65 -8.87 -35.17
C MET A 1 -40.89 -8.07 -34.82
N ASP A 2 -40.89 -6.77 -35.14
CA ASP A 2 -41.79 -5.70 -34.66
C ASP A 2 -41.53 -5.25 -33.21
N SER A 3 -41.63 -3.98 -32.79
CA SER A 3 -41.72 -2.67 -33.45
C SER A 3 -41.67 -1.61 -32.34
N LEU A 4 -40.86 -0.57 -32.53
CA LEU A 4 -41.18 0.86 -32.38
C LEU A 4 -41.82 1.49 -31.10
N LEU A 5 -41.22 2.65 -30.75
CA LEU A 5 -41.81 3.93 -30.26
C LEU A 5 -41.87 4.26 -28.75
N LEU A 6 -40.92 5.14 -28.38
CA LEU A 6 -41.10 6.48 -27.78
C LEU A 6 -42.49 6.84 -27.21
N ARG A 7 -42.54 7.26 -25.93
CA ARG A 7 -43.25 8.46 -25.43
C ARG A 7 -42.97 8.75 -23.92
N PRO A 8 -43.35 9.93 -23.35
CA PRO A 8 -42.37 10.89 -22.83
C PRO A 8 -42.54 11.26 -21.34
N PHE A 9 -41.65 12.15 -20.89
CA PHE A 9 -41.69 12.91 -19.64
C PHE A 9 -43.03 13.60 -19.36
N SER A 10 -43.45 13.54 -18.09
CA SER A 10 -44.47 14.43 -17.49
C SER A 10 -43.92 14.98 -16.18
N PHE A 11 -44.00 16.30 -16.02
CA PHE A 11 -43.47 17.07 -14.87
C PHE A 11 -44.64 17.60 -14.00
N SER A 12 -44.48 17.47 -12.68
CA SER A 12 -45.01 18.33 -11.58
C SER A 12 -46.52 18.39 -11.28
N PRO A 13 -46.94 18.95 -10.11
CA PRO A 13 -46.27 19.11 -8.80
C PRO A 13 -47.18 18.70 -7.60
N GLY A 14 -46.60 18.53 -6.41
CA GLY A 14 -47.36 18.31 -5.18
C GLY A 14 -46.68 18.91 -3.95
N LEU A 15 -47.03 20.16 -3.62
CA LEU A 15 -46.73 20.79 -2.34
C LEU A 15 -47.31 19.98 -1.18
N ARG A 16 -46.50 19.73 -0.14
CA ARG A 16 -47.00 19.71 1.25
C ARG A 16 -45.99 20.41 2.17
N CYS A 17 -46.41 21.60 2.59
CA CYS A 17 -45.90 22.29 3.77
C CYS A 17 -46.71 21.76 4.97
N PHE A 18 -46.09 21.40 6.11
CA PHE A 18 -46.68 21.65 7.42
C PHE A 18 -45.68 21.52 8.59
N SER A 19 -45.60 22.64 9.31
CA SER A 19 -45.29 22.88 10.73
C SER A 19 -43.97 22.44 11.35
N SER A 20 -43.17 23.45 11.68
CA SER A 20 -42.38 23.50 12.90
C SER A 20 -43.27 23.49 14.15
N ARG A 21 -42.92 22.68 15.16
CA ARG A 21 -43.26 22.97 16.55
C ARG A 21 -42.00 22.96 17.40
N ARG A 22 -41.68 24.14 17.92
CA ARG A 22 -40.84 24.35 19.11
C ARG A 22 -41.49 23.65 20.31
N GLY A 23 -40.69 22.91 21.06
CA GLY A 23 -41.02 22.35 22.38
C GLY A 23 -39.76 22.42 23.25
N ARG A 24 -39.95 22.80 24.51
CA ARG A 24 -38.97 23.41 25.43
C ARG A 24 -37.94 22.45 26.01
N PHE A 25 -36.80 23.05 26.37
CA PHE A 25 -35.93 22.76 27.51
C PHE A 25 -36.54 21.90 28.62
N VAL A 26 -35.85 20.81 28.97
CA VAL A 26 -35.68 20.37 30.36
C VAL A 26 -34.22 19.92 30.53
N SER A 27 -33.53 20.62 31.42
CA SER A 27 -32.21 20.34 31.95
C SER A 27 -32.31 19.31 33.09
N THR A 28 -31.50 18.26 33.04
CA THR A 28 -31.22 17.42 34.21
C THR A 28 -29.70 17.29 34.37
N GLN A 29 -29.15 18.18 35.19
CA GLN A 29 -27.93 17.94 35.94
C GLN A 29 -28.20 16.83 36.97
N TYR A 30 -27.40 15.78 36.99
CA TYR A 30 -27.13 15.03 38.22
C TYR A 30 -25.72 14.42 38.15
N SER A 31 -24.83 14.99 38.95
CA SER A 31 -23.67 14.33 39.55
C SER A 31 -23.61 14.84 40.98
N PRO A 32 -23.33 13.94 41.93
CA PRO A 32 -22.18 14.23 42.78
C PRO A 32 -21.27 13.02 43.04
N ASN A 33 -20.00 13.37 43.15
CA ASN A 33 -18.88 12.67 43.76
C ASN A 33 -19.22 11.74 44.93
N GLN A 34 -18.51 10.60 45.05
CA GLN A 34 -17.49 10.47 46.10
C GLN A 34 -16.62 9.22 45.93
N ALA A 35 -15.32 9.45 46.11
CA ALA A 35 -14.27 8.46 46.24
C ALA A 35 -14.34 7.75 47.60
N CYS A 36 -13.99 6.47 47.62
CA CYS A 36 -13.47 5.84 48.84
C CYS A 36 -12.24 5.00 48.47
N LYS A 37 -11.09 5.44 48.99
CA LYS A 37 -9.84 4.68 49.05
C LYS A 37 -9.93 3.77 50.26
N THR A 38 -9.71 2.47 50.08
CA THR A 38 -9.24 1.63 51.18
C THR A 38 -8.21 0.63 50.66
N THR A 39 -6.95 0.97 50.91
CA THR A 39 -5.82 0.06 50.91
C THR A 39 -5.90 -0.89 52.11
N SER A 40 -5.76 -2.19 51.89
CA SER A 40 -5.11 -3.06 52.87
C SER A 40 -4.40 -4.22 52.15
N ARG A 41 -3.09 -4.32 52.43
CA ARG A 41 -2.22 -5.46 52.14
C ARG A 41 -2.59 -6.60 53.08
N CYS A 42 -2.52 -7.85 52.62
CA CYS A 42 -1.97 -8.96 53.39
C CYS A 42 -1.59 -10.16 52.50
N THR A 43 -0.27 -10.41 52.46
CA THR A 43 0.44 -11.70 52.57
C THR A 43 0.02 -12.94 51.75
N VAL A 44 0.92 -13.26 50.81
CA VAL A 44 1.53 -14.57 50.50
C VAL A 44 1.16 -15.72 51.44
N GLY A 45 0.47 -16.72 50.87
CA GLY A 45 0.30 -18.06 51.43
C GLY A 45 0.83 -19.10 50.44
N ARG A 46 1.95 -19.72 50.81
CA ARG A 46 2.61 -20.86 50.15
C ARG A 46 1.89 -22.13 50.59
N SER A 47 1.37 -22.95 49.67
CA SER A 47 0.98 -24.33 49.98
C SER A 47 1.74 -25.32 49.09
N GLN A 48 2.44 -26.23 49.77
CA GLN A 48 3.10 -27.40 49.23
C GLN A 48 2.09 -28.53 49.02
N GLY A 49 2.38 -29.36 48.02
CA GLY A 49 2.29 -30.82 48.14
C GLY A 49 0.95 -31.46 47.76
N CYS A 50 0.94 -32.17 46.63
CA CYS A 50 0.47 -33.55 46.65
C CYS A 50 1.10 -34.34 45.49
N LEU A 51 1.96 -35.28 45.87
CA LEU A 51 2.53 -36.34 45.03
C LEU A 51 1.52 -37.49 45.04
N VAL A 52 1.03 -37.93 43.89
CA VAL A 52 0.43 -39.27 43.74
C VAL A 52 1.03 -39.94 42.52
N ARG A 53 1.72 -41.04 42.81
CA ARG A 53 2.29 -42.01 41.88
C ARG A 53 1.32 -43.18 41.79
N GLN A 54 0.89 -43.57 40.60
CA GLN A 54 0.31 -44.90 40.36
C GLN A 54 0.78 -45.48 39.03
N THR A 55 0.96 -46.79 39.08
CA THR A 55 1.71 -47.69 38.20
C THR A 55 0.78 -48.53 37.32
N HIS A 56 1.33 -48.96 36.17
CA HIS A 56 1.08 -50.20 35.43
C HIS A 56 -0.31 -50.54 34.83
N GLY A 57 -0.29 -50.90 33.54
CA GLY A 57 -1.33 -51.73 32.90
C GLY A 57 -1.16 -51.85 31.38
N LYS A 58 -0.41 -52.86 30.91
CA LYS A 58 -0.47 -53.37 29.53
C LYS A 58 -1.74 -54.20 29.37
N SER A 59 -2.47 -54.06 28.26
CA SER A 59 -3.38 -55.12 27.79
C SER A 59 -3.36 -55.23 26.26
N THR A 60 -3.12 -56.46 25.87
CA THR A 60 -3.12 -57.10 24.56
C THR A 60 -4.55 -57.22 24.01
N TYR A 61 -4.72 -57.15 22.69
CA TYR A 61 -5.80 -57.87 21.99
C TYR A 61 -5.25 -58.49 20.71
N HIS A 62 -5.53 -59.79 20.55
CA HIS A 62 -5.07 -60.65 19.47
C HIS A 62 -6.29 -61.34 18.86
N GLY A 63 -6.28 -61.55 17.54
CA GLY A 63 -6.97 -62.65 16.87
C GLY A 63 -8.15 -62.28 15.96
N ARG A 64 -7.97 -62.43 14.64
CA ARG A 64 -8.33 -63.69 13.94
C ARG A 64 -7.76 -63.78 12.52
N LEU A 65 -7.24 -64.98 12.21
CA LEU A 65 -6.71 -65.45 10.93
C LEU A 65 -7.78 -65.55 9.84
N HIS A 66 -7.36 -65.44 8.57
CA HIS A 66 -7.70 -66.47 7.58
C HIS A 66 -6.55 -66.70 6.59
N GLU A 67 -6.23 -67.96 6.43
CA GLU A 67 -5.12 -68.60 5.71
C GLU A 67 -5.51 -68.92 4.27
N ARG A 68 -4.55 -68.87 3.31
CA ARG A 68 -4.43 -69.83 2.19
C ARG A 68 -3.15 -69.61 1.37
N LEU A 69 -2.32 -70.66 1.35
CA LEU A 69 -1.22 -70.92 0.41
C LEU A 69 -1.76 -71.73 -0.79
N HIS A 70 -1.24 -71.48 -1.99
CA HIS A 70 -1.00 -72.45 -3.09
C HIS A 70 -0.24 -71.67 -4.20
N GLU A 71 1.03 -71.93 -4.46
CA GLU A 71 1.62 -73.02 -5.27
C GLU A 71 1.83 -72.61 -6.74
N ARG A 72 2.99 -72.99 -7.28
CA ARG A 72 3.67 -72.45 -8.46
C ARG A 72 3.63 -73.49 -9.59
N SER A 73 3.26 -73.11 -10.81
CA SER A 73 3.42 -73.89 -12.05
C SER A 73 3.40 -72.93 -13.26
N HIS A 74 4.54 -72.61 -13.88
CA HIS A 74 5.14 -73.22 -15.09
C HIS A 74 4.44 -72.92 -16.46
N ILE A 75 5.14 -72.09 -17.26
CA ILE A 75 5.52 -72.25 -18.70
C ILE A 75 4.61 -71.73 -19.85
N ASN A 76 5.21 -70.77 -20.60
CA ASN A 76 5.24 -70.45 -22.07
C ASN A 76 3.92 -70.24 -22.84
N ALA A 77 3.79 -69.44 -23.91
CA ALA A 77 4.56 -68.47 -24.72
C ALA A 77 3.47 -67.62 -25.44
N THR A 78 3.67 -66.41 -25.97
CA THR A 78 4.33 -66.10 -27.25
C THR A 78 4.32 -64.58 -27.52
N SER A 79 5.50 -64.08 -27.94
CA SER A 79 5.76 -63.08 -28.99
C SER A 79 5.04 -61.73 -29.02
N GLY A 80 5.82 -60.66 -28.85
CA GLY A 80 5.46 -59.31 -29.29
C GLY A 80 6.45 -58.22 -28.87
N ASP A 81 7.76 -58.43 -29.02
CA ASP A 81 8.72 -57.34 -28.91
C ASP A 81 8.59 -56.42 -30.13
N SER A 82 7.96 -55.27 -29.94
CA SER A 82 8.16 -54.11 -30.80
C SER A 82 8.84 -53.01 -29.99
N ILE A 83 10.04 -52.67 -30.45
CA ILE A 83 10.86 -51.56 -30.00
C ILE A 83 10.02 -50.28 -30.03
N GLY A 84 9.64 -49.81 -28.84
CA GLY A 84 9.12 -48.48 -28.60
C GLY A 84 10.15 -47.72 -27.79
N SER A 85 11.12 -47.12 -28.46
CA SER A 85 11.93 -46.05 -27.90
C SER A 85 11.01 -45.03 -27.23
N GLU A 86 11.14 -44.83 -25.91
CA GLU A 86 10.54 -43.67 -25.25
C GLU A 86 10.99 -42.44 -26.04
N PRO A 87 10.07 -41.61 -26.56
CA PRO A 87 10.48 -40.34 -27.13
C PRO A 87 11.14 -39.54 -26.00
N PRO A 88 12.26 -38.84 -26.27
CA PRO A 88 12.85 -37.97 -25.27
C PRO A 88 11.75 -37.03 -24.79
N LYS A 89 11.53 -36.95 -23.47
CA LYS A 89 10.60 -36.01 -22.85
C LYS A 89 10.78 -34.68 -23.56
N ALA A 90 9.84 -34.33 -24.44
CA ALA A 90 9.87 -33.06 -25.12
C ALA A 90 9.89 -32.03 -23.99
N TYR A 91 11.01 -31.33 -23.85
CA TYR A 91 11.15 -30.24 -22.90
C TYR A 91 10.00 -29.28 -23.19
N ASP A 92 8.97 -29.34 -22.35
CA ASP A 92 7.69 -28.67 -22.59
C ASP A 92 7.90 -27.18 -22.34
N SER A 93 8.42 -26.50 -23.36
CA SER A 93 8.71 -25.07 -23.36
C SER A 93 7.46 -24.28 -22.99
N THR A 94 6.28 -24.74 -23.41
CA THR A 94 4.98 -24.19 -23.05
C THR A 94 4.68 -24.26 -21.55
N SER A 95 5.09 -25.31 -20.84
CA SER A 95 4.96 -25.39 -19.38
C SER A 95 5.90 -24.43 -18.65
N THR A 96 7.12 -24.25 -19.17
CA THR A 96 8.14 -23.36 -18.60
C THR A 96 7.74 -21.89 -18.73
N TRP A 97 7.27 -21.48 -19.93
CA TRP A 97 6.80 -20.12 -20.17
C TRP A 97 5.61 -19.73 -19.28
N LYS A 98 4.67 -20.67 -19.05
CA LYS A 98 3.53 -20.44 -18.15
C LYS A 98 4.00 -20.23 -16.69
N SER A 99 4.97 -21.02 -16.22
CA SER A 99 5.54 -20.88 -14.87
C SER A 99 6.31 -19.56 -14.69
N ILE A 100 7.04 -19.14 -15.72
CA ILE A 100 7.71 -17.84 -15.74
C ILE A 100 6.67 -16.71 -15.65
N LEU A 101 5.63 -16.76 -16.48
CA LEU A 101 4.58 -15.75 -16.51
C LEU A 101 3.80 -15.67 -15.18
N SER A 102 3.51 -16.82 -14.56
CA SER A 102 2.86 -16.86 -13.24
C SER A 102 3.76 -16.25 -12.16
N SER A 103 5.06 -16.54 -12.20
CA SER A 103 6.04 -15.97 -11.26
C SER A 103 6.16 -14.46 -11.40
N PHE A 104 6.19 -13.95 -12.65
CA PHE A 104 6.15 -12.50 -12.90
C PHE A 104 4.86 -11.86 -12.42
N ASN A 105 3.71 -12.50 -12.65
CA ASN A 105 2.42 -11.99 -12.17
C ASN A 105 2.33 -11.97 -10.63
N ALA A 106 2.86 -13.01 -9.97
CA ALA A 106 2.96 -13.06 -8.52
C ALA A 106 3.86 -11.91 -8.01
N PHE A 107 5.05 -11.75 -8.57
CA PHE A 107 5.95 -10.65 -8.20
C PHE A 107 5.35 -9.27 -8.48
N TYR A 108 4.65 -9.11 -9.60
CA TYR A 108 3.93 -7.88 -9.95
C TYR A 108 2.91 -7.52 -8.86
N ARG A 109 2.05 -8.46 -8.44
CA ARG A 109 1.10 -8.24 -7.32
C ARG A 109 1.81 -7.97 -6.00
N PHE A 110 2.87 -8.72 -5.69
CA PHE A 110 3.69 -8.56 -4.49
C PHE A 110 4.29 -7.15 -4.40
N SER A 111 4.77 -6.61 -5.53
CA SER A 111 5.45 -5.31 -5.61
C SER A 111 4.54 -4.10 -5.40
N ARG A 112 3.21 -4.29 -5.40
CA ARG A 112 2.21 -3.21 -5.37
C ARG A 112 2.46 -2.20 -6.51
N PRO A 113 2.02 -2.49 -7.74
CA PRO A 113 2.40 -1.73 -8.93
C PRO A 113 2.15 -0.23 -8.84
N HIS A 114 1.08 0.18 -8.17
CA HIS A 114 0.76 1.60 -7.97
C HIS A 114 1.83 2.34 -7.15
N THR A 115 2.40 1.72 -6.11
CA THR A 115 3.46 2.36 -5.34
C THR A 115 4.77 2.40 -6.13
N VAL A 116 5.07 1.35 -6.91
CA VAL A 116 6.26 1.28 -7.79
C VAL A 116 6.21 2.37 -8.85
N ILE A 117 5.11 2.45 -9.61
CA ILE A 117 4.88 3.47 -10.63
C ILE A 117 4.94 4.87 -10.01
N GLY A 118 4.26 5.08 -8.88
CA GLY A 118 4.30 6.36 -8.18
C GLY A 118 5.70 6.78 -7.75
N THR A 119 6.54 5.82 -7.32
CA THR A 119 7.93 6.10 -6.95
C THR A 119 8.77 6.49 -8.15
N ALA A 120 8.70 5.70 -9.23
CA ALA A 120 9.47 6.00 -10.45
C ALA A 120 9.09 7.37 -11.03
N ILE A 121 7.79 7.65 -11.18
CA ILE A 121 7.29 8.94 -11.68
C ILE A 121 7.70 10.09 -10.75
N SER A 122 7.63 9.89 -9.42
CA SER A 122 8.03 10.92 -8.46
C SER A 122 9.49 11.31 -8.57
N ILE A 123 10.39 10.32 -8.63
CA ILE A 123 11.83 10.55 -8.71
C ILE A 123 12.17 11.19 -10.05
N PHE A 124 11.55 10.72 -11.14
CA PHE A 124 11.69 11.33 -12.46
C PHE A 124 11.31 12.82 -12.43
N SER A 125 10.12 13.13 -11.93
CA SER A 125 9.60 14.50 -11.82
C SER A 125 10.50 15.39 -10.98
N VAL A 126 10.90 14.93 -9.80
CA VAL A 126 11.79 15.66 -8.89
C VAL A 126 13.18 15.86 -9.49
N SER A 127 13.67 14.89 -10.26
CA SER A 127 14.96 15.02 -10.95
C SER A 127 14.91 16.08 -12.04
N LEU A 128 13.79 16.21 -12.76
CA LEU A 128 13.58 17.30 -13.73
C LEU A 128 13.61 18.68 -13.07
N LEU A 129 13.23 18.81 -11.79
CA LEU A 129 13.31 20.09 -11.07
C LEU A 129 14.76 20.57 -10.88
N ALA A 130 15.74 19.67 -10.92
CA ALA A 130 17.16 20.00 -10.76
C ALA A 130 17.82 20.46 -12.07
N ILE A 131 17.11 20.36 -13.21
CA ILE A 131 17.59 20.86 -14.51
C ILE A 131 17.47 22.39 -14.52
N GLU A 132 18.60 23.06 -14.71
CA GLU A 132 18.68 24.51 -14.83
C GLU A 132 18.73 24.93 -16.31
N ASP A 133 19.49 24.19 -17.14
CA ASP A 133 19.68 24.47 -18.56
C ASP A 133 19.57 23.22 -19.46
N LEU A 134 19.38 23.40 -20.77
CA LEU A 134 19.29 22.29 -21.74
C LEU A 134 20.50 21.32 -21.72
N PRO A 135 21.77 21.78 -21.57
CA PRO A 135 22.92 20.87 -21.49
C PRO A 135 22.90 19.91 -20.29
N ASP A 136 22.09 20.18 -19.26
CA ASP A 136 21.94 19.27 -18.12
C ASP A 136 21.30 17.95 -18.54
N ILE A 137 20.51 17.95 -19.62
CA ILE A 137 19.95 16.74 -20.24
C ILE A 137 21.08 16.00 -20.95
N SER A 138 21.82 15.24 -20.16
CA SER A 138 23.07 14.58 -20.53
C SER A 138 23.05 13.11 -20.14
N PRO A 139 23.98 12.28 -20.65
CA PRO A 139 24.15 10.91 -20.17
C PRO A 139 24.36 10.85 -18.66
N LEU A 140 25.03 11.84 -18.07
CA LEU A 140 25.23 11.95 -16.63
C LEU A 140 23.91 12.09 -15.86
N PHE A 141 23.00 12.94 -16.35
CA PHE A 141 21.65 13.07 -15.78
C PHE A 141 20.89 11.75 -15.84
N VAL A 142 20.91 11.08 -17.00
CA VAL A 142 20.22 9.80 -17.18
C VAL A 142 20.79 8.73 -16.24
N THR A 143 22.12 8.64 -16.09
CA THR A 143 22.76 7.71 -15.17
C THR A 143 22.35 7.98 -13.73
N GLY A 144 22.47 9.21 -13.24
CA GLY A 144 22.09 9.55 -11.86
C GLY A 144 20.60 9.31 -11.59
N LEU A 145 19.73 9.65 -12.54
CA LEU A 145 18.29 9.35 -12.45
C LEU A 145 18.04 7.83 -12.35
N LEU A 146 18.69 7.02 -13.18
CA LEU A 146 18.52 5.56 -13.17
C LEU A 146 19.04 4.94 -11.87
N GLU A 147 20.20 5.38 -11.39
CA GLU A 147 20.76 4.97 -10.09
C GLU A 147 19.75 5.20 -8.96
N ALA A 148 19.18 6.40 -8.91
CA ALA A 148 18.22 6.78 -7.89
C ALA A 148 16.91 6.00 -8.00
N VAL A 149 16.36 5.85 -9.21
CA VAL A 149 15.13 5.09 -9.47
C VAL A 149 15.32 3.62 -9.08
N VAL A 150 16.39 2.97 -9.55
CA VAL A 150 16.63 1.54 -9.26
C VAL A 150 16.78 1.30 -7.76
N ALA A 151 17.59 2.11 -7.07
CA ALA A 151 17.78 1.96 -5.63
C ALA A 151 16.47 2.14 -4.84
N ALA A 152 15.67 3.14 -5.21
CA ALA A 152 14.39 3.42 -4.56
C ALA A 152 13.31 2.38 -4.86
N LEU A 153 13.28 1.83 -6.08
CA LEU A 153 12.36 0.75 -6.42
C LEU A 153 12.68 -0.51 -5.63
N PHE A 154 13.96 -0.82 -5.41
CA PHE A 154 14.33 -1.91 -4.52
C PHE A 154 13.86 -1.68 -3.08
N MET A 155 14.05 -0.48 -2.55
CA MET A 155 13.56 -0.12 -1.22
C MET A 155 12.02 -0.18 -1.14
N ASN A 156 11.31 0.20 -2.19
CA ASN A 156 9.85 0.12 -2.22
C ASN A 156 9.37 -1.34 -2.10
N VAL A 157 9.95 -2.26 -2.88
CA VAL A 157 9.65 -3.70 -2.79
C VAL A 157 9.93 -4.24 -1.40
N TYR A 158 11.05 -3.83 -0.77
CA TYR A 158 11.32 -4.14 0.63
C TYR A 158 10.19 -3.67 1.55
N ILE A 159 9.79 -2.40 1.48
CA ILE A 159 8.78 -1.81 2.39
C ILE A 159 7.42 -2.50 2.21
N VAL A 160 6.93 -2.65 0.98
CA VAL A 160 5.61 -3.25 0.72
C VAL A 160 5.60 -4.75 0.97
N GLY A 161 6.72 -5.43 0.73
CA GLY A 161 6.87 -6.85 1.01
C GLY A 161 6.97 -7.14 2.52
N LEU A 162 7.73 -6.33 3.25
CA LEU A 162 7.81 -6.41 4.71
C LEU A 162 6.43 -6.18 5.33
N ASN A 163 5.67 -5.21 4.82
CA ASN A 163 4.31 -5.00 5.30
C ASN A 163 3.45 -6.25 5.11
N GLN A 164 3.49 -6.88 3.94
CA GLN A 164 2.73 -8.10 3.67
C GLN A 164 3.13 -9.26 4.58
N LEU A 165 4.42 -9.47 4.86
CA LEU A 165 4.90 -10.52 5.76
C LEU A 165 4.28 -10.42 7.17
N PHE A 166 4.10 -9.20 7.66
CA PHE A 166 3.56 -8.94 9.00
C PHE A 166 2.03 -8.75 9.02
N ASP A 167 1.39 -8.83 7.87
CA ASP A 167 -0.04 -8.58 7.67
C ASP A 167 -0.77 -9.71 6.94
N ILE A 168 -0.17 -10.90 6.82
CA ILE A 168 -0.76 -12.04 6.09
C ILE A 168 -2.23 -12.27 6.48
N GLU A 169 -2.53 -12.36 7.78
CA GLU A 169 -3.90 -12.59 8.26
C GLU A 169 -4.84 -11.40 8.04
N ILE A 170 -4.32 -10.17 8.04
CA ILE A 170 -5.10 -8.96 7.76
C ILE A 170 -5.40 -8.88 6.25
N ASP A 171 -4.39 -9.12 5.42
CA ASP A 171 -4.49 -9.07 3.96
C ASP A 171 -5.32 -10.24 3.42
N LYS A 172 -5.47 -11.38 4.12
CA LYS A 172 -6.48 -12.40 3.75
C LYS A 172 -7.91 -11.85 3.73
N VAL A 173 -8.21 -10.87 4.58
CA VAL A 173 -9.53 -10.20 4.62
C VAL A 173 -9.56 -9.03 3.64
N ASN A 174 -8.53 -8.20 3.66
CA ASN A 174 -8.54 -6.94 2.92
C ASN A 174 -8.18 -7.12 1.44
N LYS A 175 -7.24 -8.01 1.13
CA LYS A 175 -6.53 -8.12 -0.15
C LYS A 175 -6.14 -9.58 -0.45
N PRO A 176 -7.13 -10.49 -0.57
CA PRO A 176 -6.90 -11.93 -0.63
C PRO A 176 -6.05 -12.38 -1.83
N ASP A 177 -6.02 -11.59 -2.92
CA ASP A 177 -5.29 -11.90 -4.14
C ASP A 177 -3.77 -11.68 -4.04
N LEU A 178 -3.27 -11.17 -2.91
CA LEU A 178 -1.83 -10.94 -2.74
C LEU A 178 -1.07 -12.26 -2.52
N PRO A 179 0.14 -12.43 -3.08
CA PRO A 179 0.81 -13.72 -3.08
C PRO A 179 1.02 -14.35 -1.70
N LEU A 180 1.32 -13.54 -0.66
CA LEU A 180 1.47 -14.05 0.70
C LEU A 180 0.12 -14.36 1.38
N ALA A 181 -0.93 -13.60 1.08
CA ALA A 181 -2.25 -13.80 1.65
C ALA A 181 -2.97 -15.00 1.01
N SER A 182 -2.82 -15.18 -0.30
CA SER A 182 -3.37 -16.30 -1.08
C SER A 182 -2.63 -17.62 -0.85
N GLY A 183 -1.41 -17.58 -0.30
CA GLY A 183 -0.54 -18.74 -0.12
C GLY A 183 0.27 -19.12 -1.37
N GLU A 184 0.21 -18.33 -2.44
CA GLU A 184 1.03 -18.51 -3.63
C GLU A 184 2.53 -18.34 -3.34
N TYR A 185 2.88 -17.44 -2.43
CA TYR A 185 4.21 -17.34 -1.84
C TYR A 185 4.22 -17.91 -0.42
N SER A 186 5.26 -18.71 -0.13
CA SER A 186 5.56 -19.10 1.24
C SER A 186 6.12 -17.90 2.04
N VAL A 187 6.01 -17.95 3.36
CA VAL A 187 6.64 -16.97 4.26
C VAL A 187 8.15 -16.89 4.01
N THR A 188 8.81 -18.04 3.83
CA THR A 188 10.25 -18.12 3.54
C THR A 188 10.60 -17.40 2.24
N THR A 189 9.79 -17.57 1.19
CA THR A 189 9.95 -16.86 -0.08
C THR A 189 9.79 -15.35 0.11
N GLY A 190 8.78 -14.92 0.87
CA GLY A 190 8.58 -13.50 1.20
C GLY A 190 9.78 -12.91 1.94
N ILE A 191 10.31 -13.60 2.95
CA ILE A 191 11.51 -13.18 3.70
C ILE A 191 12.72 -13.08 2.78
N ALA A 192 12.94 -14.06 1.90
CA ALA A 192 14.05 -14.07 0.95
C ALA A 192 13.97 -12.87 -0.01
N ILE A 193 12.79 -12.60 -0.60
CA ILE A 193 12.59 -11.44 -1.48
C ILE A 193 12.84 -10.14 -0.73
N VAL A 194 12.19 -9.93 0.42
CA VAL A 194 12.34 -8.68 1.19
C VAL A 194 13.80 -8.45 1.58
N SER A 195 14.49 -9.48 2.07
CA SER A 195 15.91 -9.39 2.45
C SER A 195 16.81 -9.09 1.25
N ALA A 196 16.61 -9.77 0.12
CA ALA A 196 17.38 -9.54 -1.09
C ALA A 196 17.20 -8.11 -1.61
N PHE A 197 15.96 -7.60 -1.64
CA PHE A 197 15.68 -6.24 -2.10
C PHE A 197 16.21 -5.17 -1.16
N ALA A 198 16.25 -5.40 0.16
CA ALA A 198 16.95 -4.51 1.09
C ALA A 198 18.46 -4.44 0.80
N VAL A 199 19.10 -5.61 0.64
CA VAL A 199 20.54 -5.70 0.34
C VAL A 199 20.86 -5.04 -1.00
N MET A 200 20.08 -5.31 -2.05
CA MET A 200 20.27 -4.69 -3.36
C MET A 200 20.09 -3.17 -3.30
N SER A 201 19.09 -2.68 -2.56
CA SER A 201 18.86 -1.24 -2.42
C SER A 201 20.05 -0.54 -1.76
N PHE A 202 20.52 -1.04 -0.61
CA PHE A 202 21.69 -0.49 0.04
C PHE A 202 22.98 -0.71 -0.76
N GLY A 203 23.10 -1.83 -1.47
CA GLY A 203 24.22 -2.11 -2.36
C GLY A 203 24.36 -1.05 -3.45
N VAL A 204 23.26 -0.72 -4.14
CA VAL A 204 23.25 0.38 -5.12
C VAL A 204 23.55 1.71 -4.44
N GLY A 205 22.88 2.04 -3.33
CA GLY A 205 23.11 3.30 -2.62
C GLY A 205 24.57 3.48 -2.16
N TRP A 206 25.22 2.39 -1.75
CA TRP A 206 26.63 2.37 -1.35
C TRP A 206 27.58 2.54 -2.54
N VAL A 207 27.37 1.79 -3.62
CA VAL A 207 28.20 1.86 -4.84
C VAL A 207 28.12 3.23 -5.49
N VAL A 208 26.94 3.85 -5.52
CA VAL A 208 26.75 5.20 -6.05
C VAL A 208 27.49 6.25 -5.23
N GLY A 209 27.56 6.11 -3.90
CA GLY A 209 28.29 7.04 -3.03
C GLY A 209 27.59 8.40 -2.83
N SER A 210 26.32 8.53 -3.21
CA SER A 210 25.51 9.72 -2.96
C SER A 210 24.93 9.70 -1.54
N TRP A 211 25.39 10.60 -0.68
CA TRP A 211 24.85 10.74 0.68
C TRP A 211 23.36 11.03 0.72
N PRO A 212 22.79 11.97 -0.09
CA PRO A 212 21.35 12.19 -0.12
C PRO A 212 20.56 10.92 -0.45
N LEU A 213 21.03 10.15 -1.44
CA LEU A 213 20.40 8.88 -1.83
C LEU A 213 20.49 7.87 -0.69
N PHE A 214 21.69 7.66 -0.12
CA PHE A 214 21.89 6.71 0.97
C PHE A 214 21.00 7.02 2.18
N TRP A 215 20.92 8.29 2.60
CA TRP A 215 20.05 8.70 3.70
C TRP A 215 18.57 8.51 3.37
N ALA A 216 18.15 8.76 2.12
CA ALA A 216 16.79 8.46 1.68
C ALA A 216 16.43 6.98 1.89
N LEU A 217 17.32 6.09 1.45
CA LEU A 217 17.15 4.64 1.58
C LEU A 217 17.17 4.20 3.05
N PHE A 218 18.13 4.70 3.83
CA PHE A 218 18.29 4.36 5.24
C PHE A 218 17.08 4.79 6.07
N ILE A 219 16.63 6.03 5.94
CA ILE A 219 15.47 6.52 6.69
C ILE A 219 14.21 5.79 6.22
N SER A 220 14.03 5.56 4.92
CA SER A 220 12.88 4.80 4.40
C SER A 220 12.86 3.36 4.90
N PHE A 221 14.03 2.71 5.02
CA PHE A 221 14.18 1.39 5.62
C PHE A 221 13.73 1.39 7.08
N ILE A 222 14.22 2.32 7.90
CA ILE A 222 13.86 2.44 9.32
C ILE A 222 12.35 2.70 9.48
N LEU A 223 11.81 3.65 8.71
CA LEU A 223 10.38 3.97 8.76
C LEU A 223 9.51 2.79 8.32
N GLY A 224 9.87 2.11 7.21
CA GLY A 224 9.16 0.91 6.76
C GLY A 224 9.22 -0.24 7.77
N THR A 225 10.39 -0.44 8.38
CA THR A 225 10.59 -1.44 9.44
C THR A 225 9.73 -1.14 10.67
N ALA A 226 9.83 0.08 11.19
CA ALA A 226 9.09 0.53 12.37
C ALA A 226 7.57 0.55 12.13
N TYR A 227 7.16 0.81 10.89
CA TYR A 227 5.77 0.75 10.46
C TYR A 227 5.18 -0.66 10.57
N SER A 228 5.89 -1.69 10.09
CA SER A 228 5.34 -3.03 9.89
C SER A 228 5.63 -4.04 11.01
N ILE A 229 6.86 -4.08 11.53
CA ILE A 229 7.32 -5.16 12.42
C ILE A 229 6.55 -5.16 13.75
N ASN A 230 6.05 -6.33 14.16
CA ASN A 230 5.28 -6.53 15.39
C ASN A 230 6.16 -6.85 16.61
N ILE A 231 6.98 -5.90 17.06
CA ILE A 231 7.75 -5.97 18.32
C ILE A 231 7.45 -4.75 19.19
N PRO A 232 7.76 -4.77 20.51
CA PRO A 232 7.58 -3.59 21.37
C PRO A 232 8.20 -2.32 20.77
N PHE A 233 7.50 -1.19 20.92
CA PHE A 233 7.85 0.13 20.36
C PHE A 233 7.78 0.30 18.83
N LEU A 234 7.60 -0.79 18.07
CA LEU A 234 7.37 -0.73 16.61
C LEU A 234 5.87 -0.95 16.28
N ARG A 235 5.59 -1.39 15.05
CA ARG A 235 4.25 -1.52 14.46
C ARG A 235 3.45 -0.22 14.49
N TRP A 236 4.11 0.86 14.10
CA TRP A 236 3.55 2.21 14.12
C TRP A 236 2.27 2.36 13.30
N LYS A 237 2.02 1.46 12.34
CA LYS A 237 0.75 1.38 11.61
C LYS A 237 -0.49 1.23 12.51
N ARG A 238 -0.34 0.74 13.75
CA ARG A 238 -1.44 0.65 14.73
C ARG A 238 -1.97 2.01 15.15
N PHE A 239 -1.15 3.06 15.04
CA PHE A 239 -1.50 4.42 15.43
C PHE A 239 -1.72 5.27 14.18
N ALA A 240 -2.97 5.65 13.91
CA ALA A 240 -3.35 6.31 12.66
C ALA A 240 -2.52 7.57 12.34
N VAL A 241 -2.22 8.41 13.34
CA VAL A 241 -1.39 9.61 13.17
C VAL A 241 0.05 9.24 12.81
N VAL A 242 0.66 8.30 13.54
CA VAL A 242 2.06 7.88 13.29
C VAL A 242 2.16 7.21 11.92
N ALA A 243 1.17 6.39 11.55
CA ALA A 243 1.07 5.77 10.24
C ALA A 243 1.05 6.82 9.11
N ALA A 244 0.22 7.86 9.26
CA ALA A 244 0.15 8.96 8.30
C ALA A 244 1.46 9.75 8.23
N LEU A 245 2.10 10.03 9.38
CA LEU A 245 3.40 10.71 9.43
C LEU A 245 4.52 9.91 8.77
N CYS A 246 4.53 8.58 8.90
CA CYS A 246 5.51 7.73 8.22
C CYS A 246 5.38 7.84 6.70
N ILE A 247 4.15 7.77 6.19
CA ILE A 247 3.87 7.84 4.76
C ILE A 247 4.21 9.24 4.25
N LEU A 248 3.85 10.29 4.99
CA LEU A 248 4.22 11.68 4.70
C LEU A 248 5.74 11.86 4.62
N ALA A 249 6.47 11.39 5.63
CA ALA A 249 7.93 11.50 5.66
C ALA A 249 8.56 10.84 4.43
N VAL A 250 8.13 9.62 4.08
CA VAL A 250 8.68 8.92 2.91
C VAL A 250 8.26 9.59 1.60
N ARG A 251 6.95 9.79 1.38
CA ARG A 251 6.38 10.15 0.08
C ARG A 251 6.45 11.64 -0.24
N ALA A 252 6.33 12.51 0.75
CA ALA A 252 6.27 13.95 0.54
C ALA A 252 7.59 14.66 0.87
N VAL A 253 8.36 14.15 1.84
CA VAL A 253 9.59 14.83 2.28
C VAL A 253 10.83 14.16 1.67
N ILE A 254 11.05 12.88 1.95
CA ILE A 254 12.26 12.17 1.50
C ILE A 254 12.31 12.11 -0.03
N VAL A 255 11.22 11.69 -0.69
CA VAL A 255 11.15 11.63 -2.15
C VAL A 255 11.45 12.98 -2.80
N GLN A 256 10.93 14.08 -2.26
CA GLN A 256 11.12 15.40 -2.85
C GLN A 256 12.53 15.94 -2.57
N LEU A 257 12.97 15.93 -1.31
CA LEU A 257 14.22 16.58 -0.93
C LEU A 257 15.43 15.73 -1.30
N ALA A 258 15.44 14.45 -0.95
CA ALA A 258 16.65 13.65 -1.04
C ALA A 258 17.04 13.32 -2.49
N PHE A 259 16.04 13.06 -3.35
CA PHE A 259 16.28 12.77 -4.76
C PHE A 259 16.60 14.04 -5.55
N PHE A 260 15.97 15.17 -5.22
CA PHE A 260 16.40 16.47 -5.76
C PHE A 260 17.85 16.76 -5.38
N LEU A 261 18.22 16.59 -4.10
CA LEU A 261 19.58 16.82 -3.62
C LEU A 261 20.58 15.83 -4.22
N HIS A 262 20.19 14.59 -4.49
CA HIS A 262 21.02 13.65 -5.25
C HIS A 262 21.36 14.21 -6.62
N MET A 263 20.36 14.70 -7.38
CA MET A 263 20.62 15.31 -8.68
C MET A 263 21.45 16.59 -8.55
N GLN A 264 21.07 17.50 -7.66
CA GLN A 264 21.72 18.80 -7.52
C GLN A 264 23.17 18.68 -7.04
N THR A 265 23.39 17.97 -5.94
CA THR A 265 24.69 17.98 -5.23
C THR A 265 25.65 16.87 -5.68
N PHE A 266 25.12 15.72 -6.09
CA PHE A 266 25.95 14.58 -6.46
C PHE A 266 26.11 14.45 -7.98
N VAL A 267 25.01 14.52 -8.74
CA VAL A 267 25.05 14.38 -10.21
C VAL A 267 25.61 15.65 -10.85
N PHE A 268 25.02 16.81 -10.56
CA PHE A 268 25.44 18.08 -11.15
C PHE A 268 26.57 18.79 -10.38
N ARG A 269 26.92 18.31 -9.18
CA ARG A 269 27.97 18.91 -8.32
C ARG A 269 27.74 20.38 -7.99
N ARG A 270 26.47 20.78 -7.90
CA ARG A 270 26.01 22.13 -7.55
C ARG A 270 25.79 22.24 -6.03
N PRO A 271 25.88 23.46 -5.47
CA PRO A 271 25.46 23.67 -4.08
C PRO A 271 23.98 23.34 -3.90
N ALA A 272 23.62 22.89 -2.69
CA ALA A 272 22.23 22.64 -2.35
C ALA A 272 21.43 23.96 -2.42
N ASN A 273 20.41 23.99 -3.26
CA ASN A 273 19.52 25.14 -3.42
C ASN A 273 18.06 24.68 -3.44
N PHE A 274 17.28 25.11 -2.46
CA PHE A 274 15.86 24.74 -2.36
C PHE A 274 15.02 25.67 -3.23
N SER A 275 14.80 25.26 -4.48
CA SER A 275 14.04 26.04 -5.45
C SER A 275 12.57 26.21 -5.03
N ARG A 276 11.93 27.30 -5.49
CA ARG A 276 10.49 27.53 -5.24
C ARG A 276 9.62 26.36 -5.76
N PRO A 277 9.88 25.78 -6.95
CA PRO A 277 9.16 24.59 -7.41
C PRO A 277 9.32 23.39 -6.49
N LEU A 278 10.51 23.17 -5.90
CA LEU A 278 10.72 22.09 -4.93
C LEU A 278 9.92 22.30 -3.65
N ILE A 279 9.89 23.53 -3.12
CA ILE A 279 9.10 23.87 -1.92
C ILE A 279 7.61 23.67 -2.21
N PHE A 280 7.13 24.16 -3.35
CA PHE A 280 5.75 23.94 -3.80
C PHE A 280 5.44 22.43 -3.88
N ALA A 281 6.27 21.66 -4.57
CA ALA A 281 6.07 20.23 -4.74
C ALA A 281 6.07 19.49 -3.39
N THR A 282 6.96 19.85 -2.46
CA THR A 282 7.01 19.26 -1.11
C THR A 282 5.74 19.56 -0.31
N ALA A 283 5.29 20.81 -0.31
CA ALA A 283 4.07 21.22 0.40
C ALA A 283 2.83 20.57 -0.22
N PHE A 284 2.71 20.60 -1.55
CA PHE A 284 1.58 20.06 -2.27
C PHE A 284 1.49 18.53 -2.14
N MET A 285 2.60 17.82 -2.30
CA MET A 285 2.64 16.37 -2.15
C MET A 285 2.46 15.90 -0.70
N SER A 286 2.63 16.79 0.29
CA SER A 286 2.27 16.50 1.68
C SER A 286 0.76 16.27 1.84
N PHE A 287 -0.08 17.05 1.15
CA PHE A 287 -1.53 16.83 1.14
C PHE A 287 -1.87 15.48 0.52
N PHE A 288 -1.33 15.19 -0.67
CA PHE A 288 -1.51 13.89 -1.33
C PHE A 288 -1.04 12.73 -0.46
N SER A 289 0.07 12.87 0.24
CA SER A 289 0.58 11.81 1.09
C SER A 289 -0.32 11.51 2.29
N VAL A 290 -0.90 12.54 2.92
CA VAL A 290 -1.91 12.35 3.98
C VAL A 290 -3.14 11.67 3.40
N VAL A 291 -3.60 12.13 2.23
CA VAL A 291 -4.75 11.56 1.54
C VAL A 291 -4.53 10.09 1.21
N ILE A 292 -3.39 9.71 0.63
CA ILE A 292 -3.04 8.31 0.33
C ILE A 292 -3.02 7.47 1.63
N ALA A 293 -2.45 8.01 2.70
CA ALA A 293 -2.41 7.34 4.00
C ALA A 293 -3.80 7.07 4.58
N LEU A 294 -4.75 7.99 4.39
CA LEU A 294 -6.13 7.84 4.86
C LEU A 294 -6.96 6.97 3.91
N PHE A 295 -6.83 7.16 2.60
CA PHE A 295 -7.63 6.45 1.59
C PHE A 295 -7.32 4.96 1.55
N LYS A 296 -6.05 4.57 1.76
CA LYS A 296 -5.67 3.15 1.80
C LYS A 296 -6.41 2.39 2.91
N ASP A 297 -6.75 3.08 4.01
CA ASP A 297 -7.41 2.49 5.18
C ASP A 297 -8.93 2.35 4.98
N ILE A 298 -9.52 2.99 3.96
CA ILE A 298 -10.95 2.90 3.69
C ILE A 298 -11.35 1.48 3.22
N PRO A 299 -10.76 0.93 2.13
CA PRO A 299 -11.07 -0.44 1.70
C PRO A 299 -10.59 -1.50 2.70
N ASP A 300 -9.69 -1.13 3.61
CA ASP A 300 -9.08 -2.01 4.61
C ASP A 300 -9.83 -2.04 5.96
N ILE A 301 -10.95 -1.33 6.07
CA ILE A 301 -11.67 -1.09 7.34
C ILE A 301 -12.07 -2.38 8.09
N ASP A 302 -12.45 -3.43 7.36
CA ASP A 302 -12.92 -4.68 7.95
C ASP A 302 -11.76 -5.46 8.60
N GLY A 303 -10.66 -5.67 7.86
CA GLY A 303 -9.46 -6.29 8.41
C GLY A 303 -8.86 -5.46 9.54
N ASP A 304 -8.83 -4.13 9.41
CA ASP A 304 -8.34 -3.27 10.49
C ASP A 304 -9.14 -3.44 11.78
N ARG A 305 -10.48 -3.50 11.67
CA ARG A 305 -11.37 -3.71 12.82
C ARG A 305 -11.14 -5.07 13.48
N ILE A 306 -11.08 -6.15 12.69
CA ILE A 306 -10.90 -7.52 13.19
C ILE A 306 -9.58 -7.66 13.94
N PHE A 307 -8.50 -7.06 13.43
CA PHE A 307 -7.15 -7.17 14.00
C PHE A 307 -6.79 -6.02 14.95
N GLY A 308 -7.76 -5.21 15.37
CA GLY A 308 -7.59 -4.18 16.39
C GLY A 308 -6.75 -2.96 15.96
N ILE A 309 -6.59 -2.73 14.66
CA ILE A 309 -5.96 -1.54 14.10
C ILE A 309 -6.97 -0.39 14.16
N ARG A 310 -6.66 0.63 14.96
CA ARG A 310 -7.56 1.78 15.16
C ARG A 310 -7.29 2.89 14.13
N SER A 311 -7.41 2.58 12.84
CA SER A 311 -7.26 3.55 11.74
C SER A 311 -8.34 4.63 11.79
N PHE A 312 -8.16 5.73 11.04
CA PHE A 312 -9.15 6.81 11.00
C PHE A 312 -10.48 6.33 10.42
N SER A 313 -10.44 5.44 9.42
CA SER A 313 -11.64 4.83 8.82
C SER A 313 -12.43 4.02 9.84
N VAL A 314 -11.74 3.26 10.71
CA VAL A 314 -12.38 2.52 11.82
C VAL A 314 -12.97 3.47 12.86
N ARG A 315 -12.26 4.54 13.24
CA ARG A 315 -12.69 5.46 14.33
C ARG A 315 -13.79 6.44 13.92
N LEU A 316 -13.68 7.04 12.74
CA LEU A 316 -14.55 8.12 12.28
C LEU A 316 -15.64 7.63 11.31
N GLY A 317 -15.46 6.44 10.76
CA GLY A 317 -16.29 5.88 9.72
C GLY A 317 -15.83 6.27 8.32
N GLN A 318 -15.97 5.33 7.40
CA GLN A 318 -15.54 5.45 6.01
C GLN A 318 -16.06 6.73 5.31
N ARG A 319 -17.36 7.04 5.42
CA ARG A 319 -17.95 8.19 4.70
C ARG A 319 -17.32 9.52 5.12
N ARG A 320 -17.03 9.69 6.41
CA ARG A 320 -16.39 10.91 6.91
C ARG A 320 -14.96 11.02 6.39
N VAL A 321 -14.17 9.96 6.52
CA VAL A 321 -12.78 9.93 6.05
C VAL A 321 -12.69 10.15 4.54
N PHE A 322 -13.57 9.54 3.75
CA PHE A 322 -13.66 9.74 2.31
C PHE A 322 -13.82 11.23 1.95
N TRP A 323 -14.84 11.90 2.50
CA TRP A 323 -15.09 13.31 2.21
C TRP A 323 -13.99 14.22 2.76
N THR A 324 -13.42 13.92 3.92
CA THR A 324 -12.23 14.63 4.43
C THR A 324 -11.08 14.58 3.43
N CYS A 325 -10.81 13.41 2.84
CA CYS A 325 -9.75 13.26 1.85
C CYS A 325 -10.05 14.04 0.56
N VAL A 326 -11.30 13.99 0.07
CA VAL A 326 -11.73 14.77 -1.10
C VAL A 326 -11.55 16.27 -0.84
N TYR A 327 -12.05 16.80 0.29
CA TYR A 327 -11.89 18.21 0.63
C TYR A 327 -10.42 18.62 0.80
N LEU A 328 -9.58 17.73 1.34
CA LEU A 328 -8.16 17.99 1.49
C LEU A 328 -7.46 18.12 0.13
N LEU A 329 -7.80 17.27 -0.85
CA LEU A 329 -7.32 17.38 -2.22
C LEU A 329 -7.86 18.62 -2.94
N GLU A 330 -9.16 18.91 -2.82
CA GLU A 330 -9.76 20.13 -3.40
C GLU A 330 -9.11 21.40 -2.87
N MET A 331 -8.77 21.42 -1.57
CA MET A 331 -8.04 22.52 -0.97
C MET A 331 -6.60 22.61 -1.52
N ALA A 332 -5.90 21.48 -1.63
CA ALA A 332 -4.56 21.47 -2.25
C ALA A 332 -4.61 22.02 -3.69
N TYR A 333 -5.58 21.58 -4.50
CA TYR A 333 -5.78 22.12 -5.84
C TYR A 333 -6.10 23.61 -5.84
N SER A 334 -6.97 24.07 -4.94
CA SER A 334 -7.28 25.49 -4.81
C SER A 334 -6.04 26.33 -4.48
N VAL A 335 -5.16 25.83 -3.60
CA VAL A 335 -3.86 26.46 -3.30
C VAL A 335 -2.97 26.47 -4.54
N ALA A 336 -2.88 25.38 -5.29
CA ALA A 336 -2.10 25.32 -6.53
C ALA A 336 -2.61 26.28 -7.61
N LEU A 337 -3.93 26.48 -7.72
CA LEU A 337 -4.53 27.48 -8.62
C LEU A 337 -4.08 28.90 -8.26
N VAL A 338 -4.13 29.25 -6.96
CA VAL A 338 -3.68 30.57 -6.48
C VAL A 338 -2.19 30.76 -6.77
N ILE A 339 -1.36 29.76 -6.47
CA ILE A 339 0.09 29.82 -6.75
C ILE A 339 0.34 29.98 -8.25
N GLY A 340 -0.29 29.17 -9.09
CA GLY A 340 -0.20 29.27 -10.55
C GLY A 340 -0.60 30.64 -11.08
N ALA A 341 -1.68 31.23 -10.56
CA ALA A 341 -2.17 32.55 -10.97
C ALA A 341 -1.16 33.68 -10.66
N THR A 342 -0.33 33.50 -9.62
CA THR A 342 0.72 34.46 -9.23
C THR A 342 2.01 34.33 -10.03
N SER A 343 2.19 33.27 -10.84
CA SER A 343 3.39 33.14 -11.70
C SER A 343 3.47 34.29 -12.71
N SER A 344 4.68 34.83 -12.93
CA SER A 344 4.96 35.80 -13.98
C SER A 344 5.12 35.14 -15.35
N CYS A 345 5.38 33.84 -15.39
CA CYS A 345 5.56 33.07 -16.61
C CYS A 345 4.20 32.67 -17.18
N LEU A 346 3.81 33.22 -18.33
CA LEU A 346 2.49 32.98 -18.93
C LEU A 346 2.21 31.49 -19.19
N TRP A 347 3.16 30.76 -19.77
CA TRP A 347 2.95 29.35 -20.09
C TRP A 347 2.75 28.53 -18.80
N SER A 348 3.60 28.74 -17.79
CA SER A 348 3.52 28.04 -16.51
C SER A 348 2.24 28.38 -15.77
N LYS A 349 1.80 29.65 -15.81
CA LYS A 349 0.51 30.09 -15.30
C LYS A 349 -0.64 29.31 -15.94
N PHE A 350 -0.71 29.27 -17.26
CA PHE A 350 -1.79 28.57 -17.96
C PHE A 350 -1.80 27.08 -17.62
N VAL A 351 -0.64 26.42 -17.65
CA VAL A 351 -0.56 24.98 -17.39
C VAL A 351 -0.84 24.64 -15.93
N THR A 352 -0.34 25.43 -14.98
CA THR A 352 -0.62 25.23 -13.56
C THR A 352 -2.10 25.48 -13.26
N VAL A 353 -2.67 26.60 -13.71
CA VAL A 353 -4.08 26.94 -13.43
C VAL A 353 -5.02 25.95 -14.12
N LEU A 354 -4.85 25.73 -15.43
CA LEU A 354 -5.75 24.85 -16.17
C LEU A 354 -5.60 23.39 -15.75
N GLY A 355 -4.37 22.91 -15.56
CA GLY A 355 -4.09 21.54 -15.15
C GLY A 355 -4.74 21.19 -13.82
N HIS A 356 -4.50 21.98 -12.77
CA HIS A 356 -5.07 21.70 -11.45
C HIS A 356 -6.60 21.94 -11.43
N ALA A 357 -7.14 22.87 -12.23
CA ALA A 357 -8.60 23.09 -12.33
C ALA A 357 -9.30 21.88 -12.97
N ILE A 358 -8.70 21.28 -14.00
CA ILE A 358 -9.20 20.06 -14.63
C ILE A 358 -9.16 18.90 -13.61
N LEU A 359 -8.04 18.72 -12.91
CA LEU A 359 -7.89 17.61 -11.96
C LEU A 359 -8.84 17.74 -10.76
N ALA A 360 -9.03 18.95 -10.22
CA ALA A 360 -10.05 19.25 -9.22
C ALA A 360 -11.47 18.92 -9.72
N SER A 361 -11.82 19.40 -10.92
CA SER A 361 -13.14 19.15 -11.51
C SER A 361 -13.40 17.65 -11.72
N VAL A 362 -12.40 16.90 -12.20
CA VAL A 362 -12.50 15.44 -12.39
C VAL A 362 -12.61 14.72 -11.04
N LEU A 363 -11.84 15.13 -10.03
CA LEU A 363 -11.93 14.58 -8.67
C LEU A 363 -13.35 14.75 -8.10
N TRP A 364 -13.86 15.99 -8.09
CA TRP A 364 -15.17 16.32 -7.56
C TRP A 364 -16.30 15.55 -8.23
N ASN A 365 -16.26 15.48 -9.57
CA ASN A 365 -17.30 14.78 -10.35
C ASN A 365 -17.30 13.27 -10.09
N ARG A 366 -16.11 12.65 -9.99
CA ARG A 366 -16.01 11.21 -9.64
C ARG A 366 -16.36 10.94 -8.18
N ALA A 367 -16.05 11.86 -7.26
CA ALA A 367 -16.35 11.68 -5.85
C ALA A 367 -17.85 11.69 -5.58
N LYS A 368 -18.60 12.56 -6.27
CA LYS A 368 -20.06 12.67 -6.15
C LYS A 368 -20.83 11.44 -6.64
N SER A 369 -20.34 10.78 -7.67
CA SER A 369 -20.98 9.61 -8.28
C SER A 369 -20.57 8.28 -7.64
N LEU A 370 -19.68 8.31 -6.65
CA LEU A 370 -19.16 7.11 -6.01
C LEU A 370 -20.19 6.50 -5.05
N ASP A 371 -20.48 5.21 -5.25
CA ASP A 371 -21.17 4.40 -4.25
C ASP A 371 -20.20 3.97 -3.14
N LEU A 372 -20.39 4.53 -1.95
CA LEU A 372 -19.61 4.19 -0.76
C LEU A 372 -20.03 2.85 -0.13
N MET A 373 -21.10 2.19 -0.58
CA MET A 373 -21.44 0.85 -0.07
C MET A 373 -20.66 -0.26 -0.80
N SER A 374 -20.09 0.04 -1.97
CA SER A 374 -19.34 -0.92 -2.77
C SER A 374 -17.83 -0.87 -2.50
N LYS A 375 -17.28 -1.93 -1.90
CA LYS A 375 -15.83 -2.11 -1.69
C LYS A 375 -15.04 -2.03 -3.00
N ALA A 376 -15.59 -2.56 -4.09
CA ALA A 376 -14.98 -2.47 -5.41
C ALA A 376 -14.92 -1.03 -5.92
N ALA A 377 -16.00 -0.25 -5.75
CA ALA A 377 -16.04 1.15 -6.15
C ALA A 377 -15.02 1.99 -5.36
N ILE A 378 -14.94 1.81 -4.04
CA ILE A 378 -13.96 2.48 -3.17
C ILE A 378 -12.54 2.13 -3.58
N THR A 379 -12.26 0.85 -3.81
CA THR A 379 -10.93 0.39 -4.22
C THR A 379 -10.54 0.98 -5.58
N SER A 380 -11.49 1.04 -6.52
CA SER A 380 -11.30 1.72 -7.81
C SER A 380 -11.03 3.22 -7.64
N PHE A 381 -11.74 3.88 -6.73
CA PHE A 381 -11.51 5.29 -6.42
C PHE A 381 -10.14 5.52 -5.78
N TYR A 382 -9.69 4.64 -4.88
CA TYR A 382 -8.34 4.69 -4.31
C TYR A 382 -7.27 4.59 -5.40
N MET A 383 -7.45 3.68 -6.37
CA MET A 383 -6.53 3.59 -7.52
C MET A 383 -6.64 4.83 -8.43
N PHE A 384 -7.79 5.48 -8.51
CA PHE A 384 -7.94 6.77 -9.18
C PHE A 384 -7.19 7.91 -8.47
N VAL A 385 -7.17 7.94 -7.13
CA VAL A 385 -6.34 8.89 -6.36
C VAL A 385 -4.86 8.71 -6.68
N TRP A 386 -4.38 7.48 -6.86
CA TRP A 386 -3.02 7.23 -7.35
C TRP A 386 -2.78 7.77 -8.76
N LYS A 387 -3.77 7.70 -9.65
CA LYS A 387 -3.65 8.30 -11.00
C LYS A 387 -3.57 9.83 -10.94
N LEU A 388 -4.32 10.46 -10.04
CA LEU A 388 -4.18 11.89 -9.78
C LEU A 388 -2.76 12.19 -9.28
N PHE A 389 -2.27 11.44 -8.29
CA PHE A 389 -0.89 11.57 -7.78
C PHE A 389 0.17 11.47 -8.89
N TYR A 390 -0.01 10.59 -9.88
CA TYR A 390 0.89 10.54 -11.04
C TYR A 390 0.77 11.78 -11.92
N ALA A 391 -0.46 12.24 -12.19
CA ALA A 391 -0.72 13.44 -12.98
C ALA A 391 -0.03 14.68 -12.35
N GLU A 392 -0.05 14.79 -11.02
CA GLU A 392 0.64 15.88 -10.31
C GLU A 392 2.14 15.90 -10.58
N TYR A 393 2.78 14.73 -10.59
CA TYR A 393 4.20 14.67 -10.90
C TYR A 393 4.52 14.99 -12.36
N PHE A 394 3.56 14.92 -13.29
CA PHE A 394 3.74 15.47 -14.62
C PHE A 394 3.58 17.01 -14.65
N LEU A 395 2.76 17.58 -13.76
CA LEU A 395 2.53 19.03 -13.68
C LEU A 395 3.63 19.77 -12.89
N ILE A 396 4.15 19.17 -11.81
CA ILE A 396 5.13 19.79 -10.91
C ILE A 396 6.34 20.40 -11.63
N PRO A 397 7.00 19.74 -12.61
CA PRO A 397 8.15 20.31 -13.33
C PRO A 397 7.81 21.54 -14.18
N LEU A 398 6.53 21.77 -14.42
CA LEU A 398 6.00 22.83 -15.26
C LEU A 398 5.67 24.10 -14.46
N VAL A 399 5.72 24.02 -13.12
CA VAL A 399 5.47 25.14 -12.20
C VAL A 399 6.75 25.99 -12.09
N ARG A 400 6.67 27.28 -12.47
CA ARG A 400 7.79 28.23 -12.54
C ARG A 400 7.51 29.53 -11.79
#